data_AF-A0A023DDV7-F1
#
_entry.id   AF-A0A023DDV7-F1
#
_cell.length_a   1.000
_cell.length_b   1.000
_cell.length_c   1.000
_cell.angle_alpha   90.00
_cell.angle_beta   90.00
_cell.angle_gamma   90.00
#
_symmetry.space_group_name_H-M   'P 1'
#
loop_
_entity.id
_entity.type
_entity.pdbx_description
1 polymer ?
#
loop_
_entity_poly.entity_id
_entity_poly.type
_entity_poly.pdbx_seq_one_letter_code
_entity_poly.pdbx_strand_id
1 'polypeptide(L)'
;MVRMIALLILVIPGLLAALGIKWMRDTLFGILHSPFPFLSLQFLAGFLLFAGGLAFIGGFILHRDRKRNKVQPRFQNKKKTP
;
A
#
# COMPACT_ATOMS: atom_id res chain seq x y z
N MET A 1 3.90 23.30 5.68
CA MET A 1 4.91 22.36 6.19
C MET A 1 4.38 20.94 6.44
N VAL A 2 3.38 20.71 7.31
CA VAL A 2 2.89 19.35 7.66
C VAL A 2 2.38 18.50 6.47
N ARG A 3 1.80 19.13 5.43
CA ARG A 3 1.30 18.43 4.23
C ARG A 3 2.42 17.76 3.41
N MET A 4 3.64 18.31 3.43
CA MET A 4 4.77 17.80 2.65
C MET A 4 5.39 16.57 3.32
N ILE A 5 5.43 16.57 4.66
CA ILE A 5 5.87 15.43 5.48
C ILE A 5 4.90 14.25 5.30
N ALA A 6 3.60 14.51 5.26
CA ALA A 6 2.60 13.46 5.00
C ALA A 6 2.75 12.83 3.60
N LEU A 7 3.18 13.60 2.60
CA LEU A 7 3.49 13.06 1.27
C LEU A 7 4.76 12.21 1.29
N LEU A 8 5.83 12.67 1.96
CA LEU A 8 7.06 11.90 2.13
C LEU A 8 6.83 10.55 2.84
N ILE A 9 5.97 10.52 3.86
CA ILE A 9 5.58 9.28 4.54
C ILE A 9 4.83 8.33 3.60
N LEU A 10 4.10 8.85 2.61
CA LEU A 10 3.39 8.07 1.61
C LEU A 10 4.32 7.50 0.52
N VAL A 11 5.50 8.10 0.32
CA VAL A 11 6.48 7.62 -0.67
C VAL A 11 7.06 6.28 -0.26
N ILE A 12 7.34 6.07 1.03
CA ILE A 12 7.92 4.81 1.55
C ILE A 12 7.07 3.57 1.17
N PRO A 13 5.76 3.50 1.50
CA PRO A 13 4.91 2.37 1.12
C PRO A 13 4.71 2.29 -0.40
N GLY A 14 4.77 3.41 -1.13
CA GLY A 14 4.76 3.42 -2.60
C GLY A 14 6.00 2.76 -3.20
N LEU A 15 7.19 3.03 -2.65
CA LEU A 15 8.44 2.39 -3.05
C LEU A 15 8.44 0.90 -2.72
N LEU A 16 7.94 0.52 -1.53
CA LEU A 16 7.76 -0.90 -1.16
C LEU A 16 6.81 -1.61 -2.11
N ALA A 17 5.71 -0.97 -2.52
CA ALA A 17 4.79 -1.55 -3.49
C ALA A 17 5.45 -1.72 -4.88
N ALA A 18 6.24 -0.74 -5.33
CA ALA A 18 6.98 -0.84 -6.58
C ALA A 18 8.04 -1.98 -6.55
N LEU A 19 8.73 -2.15 -5.42
CA LEU A 19 9.63 -3.29 -5.19
C LEU A 19 8.88 -4.62 -5.22
N GLY A 20 7.68 -4.69 -4.61
CA GLY A 20 6.83 -5.86 -4.65
C GLY A 20 6.44 -6.26 -6.07
N ILE A 21 6.02 -5.30 -6.90
CA ILE A 21 5.71 -5.52 -8.32
C ILE A 21 6.93 -6.02 -9.08
N LYS A 22 8.12 -5.44 -8.82
CA LYS A 22 9.36 -5.86 -9.45
C LYS A 22 9.63 -7.35 -9.18
N TRP A 23 9.54 -7.76 -7.92
CA TRP A 23 9.74 -9.17 -7.55
C TRP A 23 8.69 -10.10 -8.16
N MET A 24 7.41 -9.70 -8.17
CA MET A 24 6.35 -10.49 -8.84
C MET A 24 6.65 -10.67 -10.32
N ARG A 25 7.06 -9.60 -11.01
CA ARG A 25 7.47 -9.67 -12.42
C ARG A 25 8.65 -10.62 -12.60
N ASP A 26 9.68 -10.51 -11.77
CA ASP A 26 10.89 -11.33 -11.88
C ASP A 26 10.58 -12.82 -11.69
N THR A 27 9.56 -13.18 -10.89
CA THR A 27 9.09 -14.58 -10.81
C THR A 27 8.39 -15.07 -12.07
N LEU A 28 7.73 -14.21 -12.86
CA LEU A 28 7.17 -14.63 -14.15
C LEU A 28 8.27 -14.96 -15.17
N PHE A 29 9.47 -14.41 -15.00
CA PHE A 29 10.63 -14.64 -15.85
C PHE A 29 11.57 -15.74 -15.32
N GLY A 30 11.22 -16.44 -14.23
CA GLY A 30 12.11 -17.47 -13.68
C GLY A 30 13.31 -16.92 -12.89
N ILE A 31 13.36 -15.62 -12.61
CA ILE A 31 14.52 -14.98 -11.99
C ILE A 31 14.39 -15.07 -10.47
N LEU A 32 15.17 -15.98 -9.89
CA LEU A 32 15.26 -16.15 -8.44
C LEU A 32 16.28 -15.17 -7.85
N HIS A 33 15.82 -14.29 -6.96
CA HIS A 33 16.69 -13.40 -6.21
C HIS A 33 17.06 -14.03 -4.86
N SER A 34 18.36 -14.12 -4.57
CA SER A 34 18.84 -14.41 -3.21
C SER A 34 18.34 -13.32 -2.26
N PRO A 35 17.75 -13.64 -1.09
CA PRO A 35 17.84 -14.90 -0.31
C PRO A 35 16.63 -15.84 -0.45
N PHE A 36 15.79 -15.71 -1.47
CA PHE A 36 14.61 -16.56 -1.60
C PHE A 36 14.97 -17.97 -2.10
N PRO A 37 14.47 -19.04 -1.46
CA PRO A 37 14.75 -20.42 -1.85
C PRO A 37 13.91 -20.89 -3.06
N PHE A 38 12.72 -20.31 -3.30
CA PHE A 38 11.81 -20.71 -4.38
C PHE A 38 11.06 -19.50 -4.95
N LEU A 39 10.71 -19.56 -6.25
CA LEU A 39 9.97 -18.51 -6.96
C LEU A 39 8.62 -18.17 -6.32
N SER A 40 7.89 -19.19 -5.84
CA SER A 40 6.59 -19.02 -5.20
C SER A 40 6.68 -18.19 -3.92
N LEU A 41 7.75 -18.34 -3.13
CA LEU A 41 7.99 -17.51 -1.94
C LEU A 41 8.34 -16.07 -2.31
N GLN A 42 9.17 -15.87 -3.35
CA GLN A 42 9.49 -14.54 -3.88
C GLN A 42 8.24 -13.82 -4.39
N PHE A 43 7.32 -14.54 -5.05
CA PHE A 43 6.04 -13.99 -5.50
C PHE A 43 5.17 -13.59 -4.30
N LEU A 44 5.05 -14.47 -3.30
CA LEU A 44 4.26 -14.23 -2.10
C LEU A 44 4.80 -13.02 -1.30
N ALA A 45 6.11 -12.92 -1.16
CA ALA A 45 6.77 -11.78 -0.52
C ALA A 45 6.53 -10.48 -1.30
N GLY A 46 6.68 -10.52 -2.63
CA GLY A 46 6.38 -9.38 -3.51
C GLY A 46 4.91 -8.97 -3.44
N PHE A 47 4.00 -9.93 -3.43
CA PHE A 47 2.56 -9.70 -3.29
C PHE A 47 2.20 -9.08 -1.94
N LEU A 48 2.78 -9.55 -0.84
CA LEU A 48 2.56 -8.97 0.49
C LEU A 48 3.09 -7.53 0.57
N LEU A 49 4.25 -7.24 -0.02
CA LEU A 49 4.79 -5.87 -0.10
C LEU A 49 3.90 -4.96 -0.92
N PHE A 50 3.40 -5.43 -2.07
CA PHE A 50 2.48 -4.70 -2.92
C PHE A 50 1.13 -4.46 -2.25
N ALA A 51 0.49 -5.51 -1.73
CA ALA A 51 -0.80 -5.44 -1.06
C ALA A 51 -0.73 -4.59 0.21
N GLY A 52 0.34 -4.73 1.00
CA GLY A 52 0.59 -3.91 2.18
C GLY A 52 0.79 -2.43 1.83
N GLY A 53 1.62 -2.13 0.83
CA GLY A 53 1.82 -0.76 0.35
C GLY A 53 0.54 -0.14 -0.19
N LEU A 54 -0.23 -0.89 -0.99
CA LEU A 54 -1.52 -0.45 -1.53
C LEU A 54 -2.56 -0.23 -0.43
N ALA A 55 -2.67 -1.14 0.53
CA ALA A 55 -3.58 -1.02 1.66
C ALA A 55 -3.24 0.19 2.54
N PHE A 56 -1.95 0.46 2.75
CA PHE A 56 -1.52 1.64 3.50
C PHE A 56 -1.86 2.94 2.77
N ILE A 57 -1.57 3.02 1.47
CA ILE A 57 -1.90 4.19 0.64
C ILE A 57 -3.42 4.41 0.61
N GLY A 58 -4.20 3.36 0.32
CA GLY A 58 -5.65 3.41 0.30
C GLY A 58 -6.26 3.79 1.65
N GLY A 59 -5.74 3.21 2.73
CA GLY A 59 -6.16 3.52 4.11
C GLY A 59 -5.85 4.98 4.49
N PHE A 60 -4.69 5.50 4.10
CA PHE A 60 -4.33 6.90 4.33
C PHE A 60 -5.24 7.86 3.55
N ILE A 61 -5.50 7.58 2.27
CA ILE A 61 -6.42 8.37 1.45
C ILE A 61 -7.82 8.37 2.09
N LEU A 62 -8.32 7.19 2.48
CA LEU A 62 -9.63 7.06 3.12
C LEU A 62 -9.70 7.84 4.44
N HIS A 63 -8.69 7.73 5.30
CA HIS A 63 -8.62 8.48 6.56
C HIS A 63 -8.61 10.00 6.31
N ARG A 64 -7.84 10.46 5.31
CA ARG A 64 -7.74 11.87 4.94
C ARG A 64 -9.05 12.41 4.39
N ASP A 65 -9.71 11.67 3.49
CA ASP A 65 -10.96 12.12 2.86
C ASP A 65 -12.15 12.03 3.82
N ARG A 66 -12.12 11.09 4.78
CA ARG A 66 -13.09 11.01 5.88
C ARG A 66 -13.10 12.30 6.72
N LYS A 67 -11.94 12.91 6.98
CA LYS A 67 -11.87 14.21 7.68
C LYS A 67 -12.46 15.38 6.89
N ARG A 68 -12.60 15.26 5.57
CA ARG A 68 -13.14 16.31 4.69
C ARG A 68 -14.59 16.05 4.26
N ASN A 69 -15.25 15.02 4.80
CA ASN A 69 -16.61 14.59 4.43
C ASN A 69 -16.82 14.38 2.92
N LYS A 70 -15.76 14.10 2.16
CA LYS A 70 -15.82 13.83 0.70
C LYS A 70 -15.91 12.34 0.36
N VAL A 71 -16.18 11.49 1.35
CA VAL A 71 -16.37 10.05 1.19
C VAL A 71 -17.86 9.71 1.05
N GLN A 72 -18.18 8.59 0.39
CA GLN A 72 -19.56 8.09 0.28
C GLN A 72 -20.24 8.01 1.68
N PRO A 73 -21.57 8.18 1.78
CA PRO A 73 -22.31 8.19 3.05
C PRO A 73 -22.01 6.98 3.95
N ARG A 74 -21.69 5.81 3.35
CA ARG A 74 -21.33 4.58 4.05
C ARG A 74 -20.01 4.66 4.84
N PHE A 75 -19.09 5.53 4.42
CA PHE A 75 -17.77 5.72 5.04
C PHE A 75 -17.66 7.01 5.85
N GLN A 76 -18.67 7.88 5.82
CA GLN A 76 -18.71 9.06 6.69
C GLN A 76 -18.86 8.63 8.15
N ASN A 77 -18.22 9.35 9.07
CA ASN A 77 -18.47 9.14 10.50
C ASN A 77 -19.91 9.59 10.78
N LYS A 78 -20.82 8.63 11.04
CA LYS A 78 -22.12 8.96 11.63
C LYS A 78 -21.83 9.64 12.97
N LYS A 79 -22.05 10.96 13.07
CA LYS A 79 -22.20 11.59 14.37
C LYS A 79 -23.37 10.87 15.02
N LYS A 80 -23.09 10.06 16.05
CA LYS A 80 -24.14 9.67 16.99
C LYS A 80 -24.57 10.99 17.63
N THR A 81 -25.69 11.54 17.19
CA THR A 81 -26.41 12.54 17.96
C THR A 81 -26.68 11.94 19.34
N PRO A 82 -26.43 12.69 20.43
CA PRO A 82 -26.74 12.26 21.79
C PRO A 82 -28.24 11.96 21.95
#